data_AF-A0A660TBL0-F1
#
_entry.id   AF-A0A660TBL0-F1
#
_cell.length_a   1.000
_cell.length_b   1.000
_cell.length_c   1.000
_cell.angle_alpha   90.00
_cell.angle_beta   90.00
_cell.angle_gamma   90.00
#
_symmetry.space_group_name_H-M   'P 1'
#
loop_
_entity.id
_entity.type
_entity.pdbx_description
1 polymer ?
#
loop_
_entity_poly.entity_id
_entity_poly.type
_entity_poly.pdbx_seq_one_letter_code
_entity_poly.pdbx_strand_id
1 'polypeptide(L)'
;MERRVVITGLGAVSPIGNNVPDMWDSVQNSKSGITNITKFDTSNYTSKVAGEIKDFSPDKYLEKRESRRMDPFTLYGMVAALEAMENAGLKIGDYDPEKIGVILGNGIG
;
A
#
# COMPACT_ATOMS: atom_id res chain seq x y z
N MET A 1 -7.11 -21.76 -26.19
CA MET A 1 -8.20 -21.58 -25.22
C MET A 1 -7.74 -20.51 -24.24
N GLU A 2 -8.44 -19.39 -24.15
CA GLU A 2 -8.08 -18.30 -23.23
C GLU A 2 -8.51 -18.65 -21.81
N ARG A 3 -7.68 -18.34 -20.81
CA ARG A 3 -8.03 -18.52 -19.39
C ARG A 3 -8.77 -17.27 -18.91
N ARG A 4 -9.89 -17.45 -18.21
CA ARG A 4 -10.57 -16.36 -17.51
C ARG A 4 -9.73 -15.92 -16.31
N VAL A 5 -9.64 -14.62 -16.09
CA VAL A 5 -8.94 -14.01 -14.96
C VAL A 5 -9.96 -13.23 -14.13
N VAL A 6 -9.84 -13.32 -12.81
CA VAL A 6 -10.70 -12.62 -11.84
C VAL A 6 -9.84 -11.98 -10.76
N ILE A 7 -10.37 -10.94 -10.12
CA ILE A 7 -9.76 -10.30 -8.95
C ILE A 7 -10.34 -10.97 -7.71
N THR A 8 -9.48 -11.57 -6.89
CA THR A 8 -9.89 -12.27 -5.65
C THR A 8 -9.55 -11.50 -4.38
N GLY A 9 -8.62 -10.55 -4.45
CA GLY A 9 -8.25 -9.73 -3.30
C GLY A 9 -7.71 -8.37 -3.72
N LEU A 10 -7.88 -7.40 -2.84
CA LEU A 10 -7.41 -6.03 -3.00
C LEU A 10 -6.64 -5.60 -1.75
N GLY A 11 -5.67 -4.73 -1.94
CA GLY A 11 -4.95 -4.08 -0.85
C GLY A 11 -4.51 -2.68 -1.25
N ALA A 12 -4.46 -1.76 -0.28
CA ALA A 12 -4.22 -0.35 -0.55
C ALA A 12 -3.54 0.35 0.62
N VAL A 13 -2.56 1.19 0.29
CA VAL A 13 -2.00 2.19 1.21
C VAL A 13 -2.04 3.53 0.49
N SER A 14 -2.71 4.51 1.08
CA SER A 14 -2.99 5.79 0.43
C SER A 14 -3.08 6.94 1.44
N PRO A 15 -3.04 8.21 0.99
CA PRO A 15 -3.23 9.37 1.87
C PRO A 15 -4.61 9.47 2.54
N ILE A 16 -5.57 8.64 2.14
CA ILE A 16 -6.95 8.63 2.64
C ILE A 16 -7.35 7.30 3.29
N GLY A 17 -6.39 6.40 3.51
CA GLY A 17 -6.63 5.10 4.14
C GLY A 17 -5.45 4.15 3.94
N ASN A 18 -5.09 3.43 5.00
CA ASN A 18 -3.99 2.46 5.02
C ASN A 18 -4.44 1.01 4.78
N ASN A 19 -5.69 0.85 4.34
CA ASN A 19 -6.31 -0.40 3.92
C ASN A 19 -7.48 -0.08 2.96
N VAL A 20 -8.01 -1.09 2.29
CA VAL A 20 -9.09 -0.96 1.30
C VAL A 20 -10.39 -0.43 1.93
N PRO A 21 -10.88 -0.95 3.08
CA PRO A 21 -12.09 -0.41 3.72
C PRO A 21 -12.02 1.08 4.02
N ASP A 22 -10.94 1.54 4.65
CA ASP A 22 -10.77 2.93 5.05
C ASP A 22 -10.59 3.85 3.83
N MET A 23 -9.79 3.42 2.85
CA MET A 23 -9.62 4.16 1.60
C MET A 23 -10.97 4.31 0.88
N TRP A 24 -11.75 3.23 0.79
CA TRP A 24 -13.03 3.23 0.10
C TRP A 24 -14.07 4.09 0.81
N ASP A 25 -14.18 4.01 2.14
CA ASP A 25 -15.03 4.90 2.93
C ASP A 25 -14.67 6.37 2.68
N SER A 26 -13.38 6.70 2.66
CA SER A 26 -12.92 8.05 2.38
C SER A 26 -13.30 8.53 0.98
N VAL A 27 -13.20 7.67 -0.03
CA VAL A 27 -13.66 7.96 -1.40
C VAL A 27 -15.17 8.22 -1.41
N GLN A 28 -15.96 7.36 -0.79
CA GLN A 28 -17.42 7.49 -0.73
C GLN A 28 -17.85 8.79 -0.03
N ASN A 29 -17.08 9.24 0.96
CA ASN A 29 -17.34 10.46 1.70
C ASN A 29 -16.59 11.69 1.16
N SER A 30 -15.98 11.61 -0.03
CA SER A 30 -15.24 12.72 -0.67
C SER A 30 -14.15 13.35 0.22
N LYS A 31 -13.51 12.54 1.07
CA LYS A 31 -12.43 13.01 1.95
C LYS A 31 -11.17 13.27 1.11
N SER A 32 -10.58 14.46 1.24
CA SER A 32 -9.30 14.78 0.60
C SER A 32 -8.12 14.38 1.50
N GLY A 33 -7.14 13.69 0.91
CA GLY A 33 -5.87 13.37 1.57
C GLY A 33 -4.79 14.44 1.41
N ILE A 34 -5.08 15.52 0.67
CA ILE A 34 -4.11 16.57 0.38
C ILE A 34 -4.03 17.54 1.57
N THR A 35 -2.81 17.72 2.07
CA THR A 35 -2.49 18.61 3.20
C THR A 35 -1.16 19.31 2.96
N ASN A 36 -0.80 20.25 3.84
CA ASN A 36 0.56 20.79 3.88
C ASN A 36 1.57 19.65 4.11
N ILE A 37 2.68 19.69 3.38
CA ILE A 37 3.81 18.76 3.53
C ILE A 37 4.37 18.89 4.95
N THR A 38 4.57 17.75 5.61
CA THR A 38 5.12 17.68 6.98
C THR A 38 6.45 16.94 7.04
N LYS A 39 6.80 16.17 6.01
CA LYS A 39 8.02 15.35 5.98
C LYS A 39 9.33 16.15 5.85
N PHE A 40 9.28 17.39 5.37
CA PHE A 40 10.44 18.27 5.22
C PHE A 40 10.04 19.76 5.16
N ASP A 41 11.03 20.66 5.30
CA ASP A 41 10.80 22.11 5.19
C ASP A 41 10.55 22.54 3.73
N THR A 42 9.38 23.12 3.49
CA THR A 42 8.93 23.58 2.17
C THR A 42 9.09 25.09 1.94
N SER A 43 9.80 25.81 2.83
CA SER A 43 9.92 27.27 2.77
C SER A 43 10.40 27.80 1.41
N ASN A 44 11.33 27.08 0.76
CA ASN A 44 11.90 27.45 -0.54
C ASN A 44 11.23 26.78 -1.75
N TYR A 45 10.10 26.09 -1.56
CA TYR A 45 9.39 25.37 -2.62
C TYR A 45 8.13 26.11 -3.07
N THR A 46 7.85 26.08 -4.38
CA THR A 46 6.63 26.67 -4.95
C THR A 46 5.38 25.90 -4.53
N SER A 47 5.45 24.56 -4.48
CA SER A 47 4.38 23.72 -3.94
C SER A 47 4.66 23.36 -2.49
N LYS A 48 3.63 23.45 -1.64
CA LYS A 48 3.70 23.17 -0.20
C LYS A 48 2.71 22.11 0.26
N VAL A 49 1.99 21.48 -0.68
CA VAL A 49 0.95 20.50 -0.41
C VAL A 49 1.29 19.15 -1.02
N ALA A 50 0.89 18.07 -0.35
CA ALA A 50 1.04 16.70 -0.82
C ALA A 50 -0.05 15.79 -0.22
N GLY A 51 -0.25 14.63 -0.86
CA GLY A 51 -0.96 13.51 -0.26
C GLY A 51 0.04 12.64 0.51
N GLU A 52 0.31 12.97 1.76
CA GLU A 52 1.18 12.15 2.61
C GLU A 52 0.38 10.98 3.19
N ILE A 53 0.97 9.79 3.19
CA ILE A 53 0.47 8.65 3.97
C ILE A 53 0.66 8.99 5.47
N LYS A 54 -0.42 8.89 6.24
CA LYS A 54 -0.49 9.25 7.67
C LYS A 54 -0.67 8.00 8.53
N ASP A 55 -0.15 8.05 9.76
CA ASP A 55 -0.32 7.01 10.78
C ASP A 55 -0.03 5.58 10.28
N PHE A 56 0.91 5.45 9.34
CA PHE A 56 1.28 4.17 8.74
C PHE A 56 2.21 3.39 9.65
N SER A 57 1.90 2.11 9.84
CA SER A 57 2.77 1.16 10.53
C SER A 57 2.79 -0.17 9.77
N PRO A 58 3.99 -0.68 9.42
CA PRO A 58 4.13 -2.01 8.84
C PRO A 58 4.11 -3.12 9.90
N ASP A 59 4.06 -2.79 11.19
CA ASP A 59 4.31 -3.71 12.31
C ASP A 59 3.28 -4.87 12.39
N LYS A 60 2.09 -4.74 11.78
CA LYS A 60 1.12 -5.85 11.65
C LYS A 60 1.72 -7.01 10.85
N TYR A 61 2.57 -6.70 9.88
CA TYR A 61 2.98 -7.63 8.83
C TYR A 61 4.48 -7.91 8.80
N LEU A 62 5.31 -6.94 9.22
CA LEU A 62 6.76 -7.01 9.09
C LEU A 62 7.42 -6.84 10.45
N GLU A 63 8.45 -7.65 10.70
CA GLU A 63 9.31 -7.44 11.85
C GLU A 63 10.07 -6.10 11.76
N LYS A 64 10.26 -5.45 12.90
CA LYS A 64 10.94 -4.14 12.99
C LYS A 64 12.35 -4.12 12.37
N ARG A 65 13.04 -5.27 12.38
CA ARG A 65 14.38 -5.38 11.80
C ARG A 65 14.34 -5.29 10.28
N GLU A 66 13.39 -5.98 9.66
CA GLU A 66 13.23 -6.02 8.22
C GLU A 66 12.62 -4.72 7.70
N SER A 67 11.65 -4.16 8.42
CA SER A 67 11.03 -2.89 8.00
C SER A 67 12.00 -1.72 7.95
N ARG A 68 13.00 -1.68 8.85
CA ARG A 68 14.06 -0.65 8.85
C ARG A 68 15.03 -0.73 7.68
N ARG A 69 15.08 -1.86 6.97
CA ARG A 69 15.97 -2.09 5.82
C ARG A 69 15.30 -1.76 4.49
N MET A 70 14.00 -1.47 4.51
CA MET A 70 13.20 -1.21 3.32
C MET A 70 12.97 0.29 3.17
N ASP A 71 12.99 0.77 1.93
CA ASP A 71 12.52 2.12 1.63
C ASP A 71 10.99 2.22 1.88
N PRO A 72 10.47 3.40 2.31
CA PRO A 72 9.03 3.62 2.42
C PRO A 72 8.18 3.09 1.27
N PHE A 73 8.59 3.24 -0.01
CA PHE A 73 7.78 2.73 -1.12
C PHE A 73 7.63 1.21 -1.08
N THR A 74 8.70 0.51 -0.69
CA THR A 74 8.72 -0.95 -0.56
C THR A 74 7.80 -1.37 0.59
N LEU A 75 7.80 -0.64 1.70
CA LEU A 75 6.89 -0.89 2.81
C LEU A 75 5.42 -0.74 2.40
N TYR A 76 5.08 0.31 1.65
CA TYR A 76 3.72 0.53 1.18
C TYR A 76 3.26 -0.60 0.25
N GLY A 77 4.09 -0.97 -0.72
CA GLY A 77 3.81 -2.07 -1.64
C GLY A 77 3.66 -3.41 -0.92
N MET A 78 4.52 -3.69 0.06
CA MET A 78 4.49 -4.93 0.83
C MET A 78 3.22 -5.03 1.69
N VAL A 79 2.86 -3.97 2.40
CA VAL A 79 1.64 -3.93 3.23
C VAL A 79 0.38 -4.09 2.37
N ALA A 80 0.31 -3.39 1.23
CA ALA A 80 -0.81 -3.54 0.29
C ALA A 80 -0.88 -4.95 -0.30
N ALA A 81 0.26 -5.56 -0.66
CA ALA A 81 0.27 -6.93 -1.18
C ALA A 81 -0.19 -7.95 -0.13
N LEU A 82 0.23 -7.79 1.12
CA LEU A 82 -0.17 -8.69 2.21
C LEU A 82 -1.64 -8.54 2.59
N GLU A 83 -2.18 -7.32 2.56
CA GLU A 83 -3.63 -7.09 2.68
C GLU A 83 -4.39 -7.78 1.53
N ALA A 84 -3.92 -7.66 0.29
CA ALA A 84 -4.55 -8.29 -0.87
C ALA A 84 -4.55 -9.82 -0.77
N MET A 85 -3.45 -10.41 -0.29
CA MET A 85 -3.37 -11.85 -0.04
C MET A 85 -4.34 -12.31 1.05
N GLU A 86 -4.40 -11.56 2.17
CA GLU A 86 -5.34 -11.82 3.26
C GLU A 86 -6.80 -11.74 2.77
N ASN A 87 -7.13 -10.72 1.99
CA ASN A 87 -8.47 -10.54 1.42
C ASN A 87 -8.84 -11.64 0.40
N ALA A 88 -7.86 -12.14 -0.36
CA ALA A 88 -8.02 -13.28 -1.27
C ALA A 88 -8.14 -14.63 -0.55
N GLY A 89 -7.91 -14.68 0.76
CA GLY A 89 -7.84 -15.94 1.52
C GLY A 89 -6.62 -16.80 1.18
N LEU A 90 -5.58 -16.21 0.57
CA LEU A 90 -4.34 -16.90 0.21
C LEU A 90 -3.38 -16.86 1.40
N LYS A 91 -3.31 -17.97 2.14
CA LYS A 91 -2.36 -18.11 3.25
C LYS A 91 -1.04 -18.69 2.76
N ILE A 92 0.05 -18.24 3.36
CA ILE A 92 1.38 -18.78 3.09
C ILE A 92 1.39 -20.28 3.39
N GLY A 93 1.73 -21.08 2.38
CA GLY A 93 1.74 -22.55 2.45
C GLY A 93 0.52 -23.22 1.83
N ASP A 94 -0.58 -22.49 1.58
CA ASP A 94 -1.82 -23.06 1.02
C ASP A 94 -1.87 -22.99 -0.52
N TYR A 95 -0.78 -22.57 -1.18
CA TYR A 95 -0.67 -22.45 -2.62
C TYR A 95 0.64 -23.04 -3.12
N ASP A 96 0.63 -23.52 -4.37
CA ASP A 96 1.82 -23.96 -5.09
C ASP A 96 2.69 -22.74 -5.46
N PRO A 97 3.89 -22.56 -4.87
CA PRO A 97 4.73 -21.40 -5.14
C PRO A 97 5.15 -21.28 -6.60
N GLU A 98 5.22 -22.38 -7.35
CA GLU A 98 5.56 -22.37 -8.78
C GLU A 98 4.42 -21.84 -9.66
N LYS A 99 3.21 -21.72 -9.09
CA LYS A 99 2.02 -21.15 -9.77
C LYS A 99 1.69 -19.73 -9.33
N ILE A 100 2.48 -19.12 -8.45
CA ILE A 100 2.30 -17.74 -8.00
C ILE A 100 3.39 -16.87 -8.60
N GLY A 101 2.99 -15.76 -9.21
CA GLY A 101 3.88 -14.74 -9.74
C GLY A 101 3.63 -13.39 -9.08
N VAL A 102 4.66 -12.56 -9.04
CA VAL A 102 4.57 -11.16 -8.62
C VAL A 102 5.03 -10.27 -9.75
N ILE A 103 4.22 -9.26 -10.08
CA ILE A 103 4.60 -8.18 -10.97
C ILE A 103 4.40 -6.89 -10.17
N LEU A 104 5.51 -6.23 -9.84
CA LEU A 104 5.54 -4.98 -9.08
C LEU A 104 6.21 -3.90 -9.91
N GLY A 105 5.55 -2.74 -10.02
CA GLY A 105 6.10 -1.55 -10.66
C GLY A 105 6.31 -0.43 -9.66
N ASN A 106 7.41 0.31 -9.81
CA ASN A 106 7.64 1.60 -9.17
C ASN A 106 8.23 2.58 -10.20
N GLY A 107 7.99 3.88 -10.01
CA GLY A 107 8.48 4.89 -10.94
C GLY A 107 9.88 5.41 -10.60
N ILE A 108 10.08 5.85 -9.35
CA ILE A 108 11.26 6.60 -8.92
C ILE A 108 11.85 6.04 -7.60
N GLY A 109 11.32 4.92 -7.11
CA GLY A 109 11.42 4.56 -5.69
C GLY A 109 10.27 5.19 -4.96
#